data_AF-A0A2M9YLL5-F1
#
_entry.id   AF-A0A2M9YLL5-F1
#
_cell.length_a   1.000
_cell.length_b   1.000
_cell.length_c   1.000
_cell.angle_alpha   90.00
_cell.angle_beta   90.00
_cell.angle_gamma   90.00
#
_symmetry.space_group_name_H-M   'P 1'
#
loop_
_entity.id
_entity.type
_entity.pdbx_description
1 polymer ?
#
loop_
_entity_poly.entity_id
_entity_poly.type
_entity_poly.pdbx_seq_one_letter_code
_entity_poly.pdbx_strand_id
1 'polypeptide(L)'
;MSEKGAESKERMIQAMALSLETRGYNATGLNEIVASSKSPKGSIYFHFPGGKEDLAAEAITVSGREMGSMFKVLLESSKTPANGIGTIFKVLERKLIETDFKQGCPVATTASETASQYSSVNDACKAVFAEWNEELEAYFIKSGWVRKKALELSTSILCLLEGAILLSRTNRDSGPMRSAANTAKLLIQKGEKK
;
A
#
# COMPACT_ATOMS: atom_id res chain seq x y z
N MET A 1 -26.80 0.31 -11.42
CA MET A 1 -26.36 1.42 -10.55
C MET A 1 -26.35 2.69 -11.39
N SER A 2 -26.90 3.81 -10.91
CA SER A 2 -26.83 5.08 -11.65
C SER A 2 -25.42 5.66 -11.60
N GLU A 3 -25.07 6.51 -12.57
CA GLU A 3 -23.77 7.21 -12.64
C GLU A 3 -23.46 7.96 -11.33
N LYS A 4 -24.43 8.71 -10.80
CA LYS A 4 -24.32 9.39 -9.49
C LYS A 4 -24.07 8.44 -8.31
N GLY A 5 -24.60 7.22 -8.37
CA GLY A 5 -24.37 6.19 -7.36
C GLY A 5 -22.96 5.63 -7.42
N ALA A 6 -22.41 5.43 -8.62
CA ALA A 6 -21.03 4.99 -8.81
C ALA A 6 -20.03 6.03 -8.27
N GLU A 7 -20.22 7.30 -8.61
CA GLU A 7 -19.38 8.39 -8.11
C GLU A 7 -19.44 8.52 -6.57
N SER A 8 -20.63 8.35 -5.99
CA SER A 8 -20.80 8.37 -4.52
C SER A 8 -20.02 7.25 -3.85
N LYS A 9 -20.05 6.04 -4.44
CA LYS A 9 -19.27 4.89 -3.97
C LYS A 9 -17.78 5.18 -4.01
N GLU A 10 -17.28 5.66 -5.14
CA GLU A 10 -15.86 5.97 -5.34
C GLU A 10 -15.34 7.01 -4.35
N ARG A 11 -16.08 8.11 -4.14
CA ARG A 11 -15.69 9.14 -3.15
C ARG A 11 -15.60 8.58 -1.73
N MET A 12 -16.49 7.65 -1.35
CA MET A 12 -16.42 7.01 -0.03
C MET A 12 -15.21 6.09 0.10
N ILE A 13 -14.87 5.34 -0.95
CA ILE A 13 -13.67 4.49 -1.01
C ILE A 13 -12.41 5.34 -0.85
N GLN A 14 -12.28 6.43 -1.62
CA GLN A 14 -11.13 7.35 -1.54
C GLN A 14 -11.02 8.00 -0.16
N ALA A 15 -12.14 8.44 0.42
CA ALA A 15 -12.16 9.02 1.76
C ALA A 15 -11.77 8.00 2.85
N MET A 16 -12.21 6.76 2.71
CA MET A 16 -11.81 5.66 3.60
C MET A 16 -10.31 5.38 3.46
N ALA A 17 -9.81 5.20 2.24
CA ALA A 17 -8.39 4.96 1.95
C ALA A 17 -7.49 6.03 2.58
N LEU A 18 -7.82 7.32 2.38
CA LEU A 18 -7.12 8.45 2.97
C LEU A 18 -7.15 8.39 4.51
N SER A 19 -8.27 7.98 5.11
CA SER A 19 -8.38 7.85 6.56
C SER A 19 -7.55 6.69 7.10
N LEU A 20 -7.53 5.55 6.40
CA LEU A 20 -6.72 4.39 6.76
C LEU A 20 -5.23 4.72 6.73
N GLU A 21 -4.75 5.38 5.66
CA GLU A 21 -3.33 5.75 5.57
C GLU A 21 -2.92 6.87 6.54
N THR A 22 -3.86 7.67 7.06
CA THR A 22 -3.52 8.78 7.98
C THR A 22 -3.66 8.41 9.44
N ARG A 23 -4.73 7.69 9.81
CA ARG A 23 -5.16 7.48 11.20
C ARG A 23 -5.40 6.02 11.56
N GLY A 24 -5.40 5.12 10.58
CA GLY A 24 -5.68 3.71 10.78
C GLY A 24 -7.16 3.36 10.81
N TYR A 25 -7.43 2.06 10.87
CA TYR A 25 -8.77 1.49 10.78
C TYR A 25 -9.58 1.79 12.03
N ASN A 26 -9.03 1.57 13.22
CA ASN A 26 -9.75 1.70 14.49
C ASN A 26 -10.21 3.15 14.74
N ALA A 27 -9.39 4.14 14.38
CA ALA A 27 -9.71 5.56 14.55
C ALA A 27 -10.67 6.12 13.47
N THR A 28 -10.96 5.37 12.40
CA THR A 28 -11.78 5.85 11.29
C THR A 28 -13.27 5.54 11.53
N GLY A 29 -14.13 6.57 11.55
CA GLY A 29 -15.58 6.42 11.74
C GLY A 29 -16.40 6.68 10.47
N LEU A 30 -17.48 5.92 10.25
CA LEU A 30 -18.33 6.07 9.06
C LEU A 30 -18.91 7.48 8.89
N ASN A 31 -19.33 8.13 9.98
CA ASN A 31 -19.86 9.51 9.93
C ASN A 31 -18.86 10.51 9.35
N GLU A 32 -17.59 10.31 9.66
CA GLU A 32 -16.53 11.16 9.13
C GLU A 32 -16.29 10.88 7.65
N ILE A 33 -16.34 9.60 7.24
CA ILE A 33 -16.21 9.23 5.82
C ILE A 33 -17.34 9.83 4.99
N VAL A 34 -18.59 9.82 5.48
CA VAL A 34 -19.70 10.52 4.82
C VAL A 34 -19.39 12.00 4.66
N ALA A 35 -18.95 12.65 5.75
CA ALA A 35 -18.68 14.08 5.74
C ALA A 35 -17.56 14.46 4.77
N SER A 36 -16.45 13.71 4.75
CA SER A 36 -15.30 13.98 3.89
C SER A 36 -15.53 13.60 2.42
N SER A 37 -16.29 12.53 2.15
CA SER A 37 -16.68 12.11 0.79
C SER A 37 -17.78 12.97 0.15
N LYS A 38 -18.43 13.85 0.94
CA LYS A 38 -19.59 14.64 0.55
C LYS A 38 -20.74 13.78 0.00
N SER A 39 -20.83 12.53 0.45
CA SER A 39 -21.88 11.60 0.04
C SER A 39 -23.09 11.69 1.00
N PRO A 40 -24.30 11.32 0.59
CA PRO A 40 -25.47 11.32 1.48
C PRO A 40 -25.29 10.31 2.63
N LYS A 41 -25.70 10.65 3.86
CA LYS A 41 -25.58 9.73 5.02
C LYS A 41 -26.17 8.34 4.78
N GLY A 42 -27.29 8.26 4.05
CA GLY A 42 -27.95 6.99 3.73
C GLY A 42 -27.25 6.14 2.67
N SER A 43 -26.25 6.66 1.95
CA SER A 43 -25.64 5.92 0.84
C SER A 43 -24.62 4.86 1.29
N ILE A 44 -24.08 4.94 2.51
CA ILE A 44 -23.12 3.93 2.99
C ILE A 44 -23.76 2.56 3.00
N TYR A 45 -24.85 2.36 3.75
CA TYR A 45 -25.48 1.04 3.87
C TYR A 45 -26.11 0.54 2.56
N PHE A 46 -26.36 1.46 1.61
CA PHE A 46 -26.77 1.10 0.26
C PHE A 46 -25.60 0.50 -0.55
N HIS A 47 -24.40 1.08 -0.46
CA HIS A 47 -23.22 0.61 -1.21
C HIS A 47 -22.40 -0.45 -0.47
N PHE A 48 -22.45 -0.45 0.86
CA PHE A 48 -21.66 -1.25 1.78
C PHE A 48 -22.60 -1.76 2.90
N PRO A 49 -23.40 -2.80 2.66
CA PRO A 49 -24.36 -3.32 3.64
C PRO A 49 -23.71 -3.77 4.96
N GLY A 50 -22.48 -4.29 4.91
CA GLY A 50 -21.64 -4.61 6.07
C GLY A 50 -20.97 -3.38 6.72
N GLY A 51 -21.29 -2.18 6.24
CA GLY A 51 -20.87 -0.91 6.84
C GLY A 51 -19.37 -0.67 6.73
N LYS A 52 -18.70 -0.49 7.89
CA LYS A 52 -17.30 -0.07 7.96
C LYS A 52 -16.35 -1.14 7.43
N GLU A 53 -16.61 -2.41 7.71
CA GLU A 53 -15.76 -3.52 7.27
C GLU A 53 -15.75 -3.65 5.76
N ASP A 54 -16.93 -3.68 5.12
CA ASP A 54 -17.07 -3.72 3.66
C ASP A 54 -16.34 -2.55 2.99
N LEU A 55 -16.58 -1.32 3.48
CA LEU A 55 -15.96 -0.12 2.93
C LEU A 55 -14.44 -0.12 3.12
N ALA A 56 -13.94 -0.57 4.28
CA ALA A 56 -12.50 -0.64 4.54
C ALA A 56 -11.84 -1.73 3.68
N ALA A 57 -12.44 -2.92 3.56
CA ALA A 57 -11.91 -3.99 2.73
C ALA A 57 -11.83 -3.58 1.25
N GLU A 58 -12.87 -2.90 0.74
CA GLU A 58 -12.85 -2.38 -0.64
C GLU A 58 -11.82 -1.25 -0.81
N ALA A 59 -11.70 -0.33 0.16
CA ALA A 59 -10.67 0.72 0.15
C ALA A 59 -9.25 0.16 0.18
N ILE A 60 -8.97 -0.86 1.00
CA ILE A 60 -7.68 -1.56 1.01
C ILE A 60 -7.39 -2.18 -0.35
N THR A 61 -8.37 -2.87 -0.94
CA THR A 61 -8.20 -3.51 -2.25
C THR A 61 -7.90 -2.47 -3.34
N VAL A 62 -8.65 -1.36 -3.38
CA VAL A 62 -8.47 -0.30 -4.37
C VAL A 62 -7.11 0.38 -4.21
N SER A 63 -6.78 0.87 -3.01
CA SER A 63 -5.48 1.52 -2.77
C SER A 63 -4.30 0.58 -2.91
N GLY A 64 -4.50 -0.70 -2.57
CA GLY A 64 -3.53 -1.77 -2.79
C GLY A 64 -3.16 -1.92 -4.27
N ARG A 65 -4.19 -2.02 -5.13
CA ARG A 65 -4.02 -2.12 -6.59
C ARG A 65 -3.45 -0.87 -7.22
N GLU A 66 -3.83 0.32 -6.75
CA GLU A 66 -3.26 1.59 -7.21
C GLU A 66 -1.76 1.65 -6.93
N MET A 67 -1.35 1.29 -5.70
CA MET A 67 0.05 1.26 -5.32
C MET A 67 0.83 0.16 -6.06
N GLY A 68 0.26 -1.04 -6.23
CA GLY A 68 0.86 -2.12 -7.02
C GLY A 68 1.06 -1.71 -8.49
N SER A 69 0.04 -1.07 -9.08
CA SER A 69 0.13 -0.53 -10.45
C SER A 69 1.24 0.52 -10.57
N MET A 70 1.38 1.42 -9.58
CA MET A 70 2.49 2.36 -9.52
C MET A 70 3.84 1.64 -9.45
N PHE A 71 3.99 0.63 -8.59
CA PHE A 71 5.23 -0.16 -8.51
C PHE A 71 5.58 -0.79 -9.84
N LYS A 72 4.61 -1.45 -10.48
CA LYS A 72 4.78 -2.08 -11.80
C LYS A 72 5.27 -1.09 -12.85
N VAL A 73 4.63 0.07 -12.96
CA VAL A 73 5.04 1.12 -13.92
C VAL A 73 6.48 1.59 -13.65
N LEU A 74 6.86 1.80 -12.39
CA LEU A 74 8.21 2.24 -12.03
C LEU A 74 9.28 1.16 -12.30
N LEU A 75 8.93 -0.12 -12.10
CA LEU A 75 9.81 -1.25 -12.38
C LEU A 75 10.01 -1.46 -13.88
N GLU A 76 8.94 -1.41 -14.67
CA GLU A 76 8.97 -1.64 -16.12
C GLU A 76 9.61 -0.48 -16.89
N SER A 77 9.52 0.76 -16.38
CA SER A 77 10.17 1.93 -16.98
C SER A 77 11.67 2.07 -16.63
N SER A 78 12.18 1.22 -15.74
CA SER A 78 13.56 1.31 -15.26
C SER A 78 14.52 0.39 -16.01
N LYS A 79 15.75 0.88 -16.25
CA LYS A 79 16.79 0.12 -16.97
C LYS A 79 17.29 -1.12 -16.22
N THR A 80 17.22 -1.12 -14.89
CA THR A 80 17.67 -2.23 -14.05
C THR A 80 16.75 -2.39 -12.84
N PRO A 81 16.63 -3.61 -12.26
CA PRO A 81 15.84 -3.83 -11.05
C PRO A 81 16.23 -2.92 -9.89
N ALA A 82 17.54 -2.70 -9.69
CA ALA A 82 18.06 -1.81 -8.65
C ALA A 82 17.57 -0.36 -8.82
N ASN A 83 17.49 0.13 -10.06
CA ASN A 83 16.99 1.48 -10.35
C ASN A 83 15.47 1.58 -10.14
N GLY A 84 14.71 0.55 -10.53
CA GLY A 84 13.26 0.52 -10.34
C GLY A 84 12.87 0.54 -8.86
N ILE A 85 13.47 -0.36 -8.07
CA ILE A 85 13.26 -0.41 -6.62
C ILE A 85 13.71 0.91 -5.97
N GLY A 86 14.90 1.42 -6.32
CA GLY A 86 15.36 2.72 -5.82
C GLY A 86 14.42 3.89 -6.15
N THR A 87 13.73 3.83 -7.29
CA THR A 87 12.76 4.86 -7.69
C THR A 87 11.46 4.75 -6.88
N ILE A 88 10.99 3.53 -6.59
CA ILE A 88 9.84 3.31 -5.69
C ILE A 88 10.10 3.96 -4.32
N PHE A 89 11.27 3.68 -3.71
CA PHE A 89 11.64 4.30 -2.42
C PHE A 89 11.63 5.84 -2.50
N LYS A 90 12.17 6.43 -3.57
CA LYS A 90 12.20 7.90 -3.75
C LYS A 90 10.81 8.51 -3.92
N VAL A 91 9.91 7.85 -4.64
CA VAL A 91 8.54 8.33 -4.83
C VAL A 91 7.79 8.33 -3.49
N LEU A 92 7.92 7.24 -2.72
CA LEU A 92 7.28 7.14 -1.42
C LEU A 92 7.92 8.07 -0.37
N GLU A 93 9.24 8.27 -0.41
CA GLU A 93 9.94 9.28 0.40
C GLU A 93 9.38 10.68 0.14
N ARG A 94 9.17 11.04 -1.13
CA ARG A 94 8.60 12.32 -1.51
C ARG A 94 7.18 12.48 -0.98
N LYS A 95 6.32 11.46 -1.14
CA LYS A 95 4.95 11.46 -0.60
C LYS A 95 4.96 11.68 0.92
N LEU A 96 5.88 11.05 1.65
CA LEU A 96 6.02 11.26 3.09
C LEU A 96 6.35 12.72 3.41
N ILE A 97 7.30 13.34 2.71
CA ILE A 97 7.68 14.74 2.94
C ILE A 97 6.54 15.70 2.58
N GLU A 98 5.91 15.52 1.42
CA GLU A 98 4.81 16.36 0.93
C GLU A 98 3.58 16.33 1.84
N THR A 99 3.38 15.22 2.55
CA THR A 99 2.25 15.03 3.47
C THR A 99 2.60 15.36 4.92
N ASP A 100 3.76 15.97 5.17
CA ASP A 100 4.27 16.24 6.52
C ASP A 100 4.31 14.97 7.40
N PHE A 101 4.66 13.84 6.78
CA PHE A 101 4.75 12.52 7.39
C PHE A 101 3.42 11.99 7.96
N LYS A 102 2.28 12.55 7.52
CA LYS A 102 0.95 12.15 7.99
C LYS A 102 0.39 10.93 7.25
N GLN A 103 0.77 10.73 5.99
CA GLN A 103 0.31 9.60 5.17
C GLN A 103 1.35 8.48 5.14
N GLY A 104 0.89 7.23 4.97
CA GLY A 104 1.72 6.03 5.05
C GLY A 104 1.16 4.97 4.13
N CYS A 105 1.41 3.69 4.45
CA CYS A 105 0.80 2.60 3.72
C CYS A 105 -0.56 2.24 4.35
N PRO A 106 -1.70 2.46 3.66
CA PRO A 106 -3.01 2.11 4.21
C PRO A 106 -3.12 0.62 4.54
N VAL A 107 -2.47 -0.23 3.75
CA VAL A 107 -2.45 -1.68 3.92
C VAL A 107 -1.70 -2.08 5.18
N ALA A 108 -0.45 -1.62 5.36
CA ALA A 108 0.36 -2.00 6.52
C ALA A 108 -0.18 -1.44 7.84
N THR A 109 -0.68 -0.20 7.84
CA THR A 109 -1.33 0.38 9.02
C THR A 109 -2.56 -0.44 9.43
N THR A 110 -3.43 -0.76 8.47
CA THR A 110 -4.65 -1.53 8.74
C THR A 110 -4.36 -2.98 9.10
N ALA A 111 -3.41 -3.61 8.43
CA ALA A 111 -2.99 -4.98 8.72
C ALA A 111 -2.48 -5.12 10.15
N SER A 112 -1.69 -4.14 10.63
CA SER A 112 -1.14 -4.15 11.99
C SER A 112 -2.23 -4.05 13.06
N GLU A 113 -3.30 -3.28 12.81
CA GLU A 113 -4.43 -3.12 13.74
C GLU A 113 -5.39 -4.32 13.74
N THR A 114 -5.46 -5.05 12.63
CA THR A 114 -6.43 -6.13 12.40
C THR A 114 -5.81 -7.52 12.43
N ALA A 115 -4.49 -7.64 12.63
CA ALA A 115 -3.74 -8.90 12.53
C ALA A 115 -4.28 -10.05 13.41
N SER A 116 -4.83 -9.73 14.57
CA SER A 116 -5.40 -10.71 15.51
C SER A 116 -6.90 -10.96 15.31
N GLN A 117 -7.50 -10.40 14.25
CA GLN A 117 -8.94 -10.46 14.01
C GLN A 117 -9.23 -11.29 12.75
N TYR A 118 -10.21 -12.19 12.84
CA TYR A 118 -10.79 -12.83 11.66
C TYR A 118 -11.82 -11.89 11.05
N SER A 119 -11.37 -11.03 10.11
CA SER A 119 -12.21 -10.01 9.45
C SER A 119 -11.92 -9.92 7.96
N SER A 120 -12.92 -9.50 7.19
CA SER A 120 -12.78 -9.24 5.75
C SER A 120 -11.71 -8.18 5.45
N VAL A 121 -11.51 -7.23 6.37
CA VAL A 121 -10.47 -6.19 6.28
C VAL A 121 -9.07 -6.81 6.36
N ASN A 122 -8.85 -7.73 7.30
CA ASN A 122 -7.57 -8.42 7.42
C ASN A 122 -7.29 -9.31 6.21
N ASP A 123 -8.32 -9.99 5.68
CA ASP A 123 -8.19 -10.81 4.48
C ASP A 123 -7.88 -9.98 3.22
N ALA A 124 -8.48 -8.79 3.09
CA ALA A 124 -8.11 -7.85 2.03
C ALA A 124 -6.65 -7.41 2.14
N CYS A 125 -6.15 -7.14 3.35
CA CYS A 125 -4.73 -6.80 3.55
C CYS A 125 -3.79 -7.95 3.16
N LYS A 126 -4.12 -9.20 3.54
CA LYS A 126 -3.35 -10.39 3.15
C LYS A 126 -3.30 -10.54 1.63
N ALA A 127 -4.44 -10.38 0.97
CA ALA A 127 -4.55 -10.49 -0.48
C ALA A 127 -3.65 -9.46 -1.17
N VAL A 128 -3.71 -8.20 -0.75
CA VAL A 128 -2.88 -7.13 -1.34
C VAL A 128 -1.38 -7.37 -1.13
N PHE A 129 -0.96 -7.80 0.08
CA PHE A 129 0.45 -8.13 0.31
C PHE A 129 0.92 -9.34 -0.50
N ALA A 130 0.05 -10.34 -0.72
CA ALA A 130 0.34 -11.46 -1.59
C ALA A 130 0.50 -10.99 -3.05
N GLU A 131 -0.44 -10.17 -3.55
CA GLU A 131 -0.39 -9.58 -4.90
C GLU A 131 0.92 -8.81 -5.12
N TRP A 132 1.32 -7.92 -4.20
CA TRP A 132 2.58 -7.17 -4.32
C TRP A 132 3.82 -8.08 -4.35
N ASN A 133 3.85 -9.12 -3.50
CA ASN A 133 4.97 -10.07 -3.51
C ASN A 133 5.03 -10.89 -4.79
N GLU A 134 3.89 -11.36 -5.29
CA GLU A 134 3.80 -12.11 -6.54
C GLU A 134 4.25 -11.27 -7.74
N GLU A 135 3.84 -10.00 -7.79
CA GLU A 135 4.27 -9.07 -8.84
C GLU A 135 5.78 -8.80 -8.79
N LEU A 136 6.34 -8.58 -7.60
CA LEU A 136 7.79 -8.42 -7.42
C LEU A 136 8.55 -9.70 -7.79
N GLU A 137 8.09 -10.88 -7.35
CA GLU A 137 8.70 -12.16 -7.69
C GLU A 137 8.73 -12.36 -9.21
N ALA A 138 7.57 -12.16 -9.86
CA ALA A 138 7.44 -12.29 -11.30
C ALA A 138 8.38 -11.34 -12.05
N TYR A 139 8.52 -10.09 -11.58
CA TYR A 139 9.45 -9.12 -12.14
C TYR A 139 10.91 -9.55 -12.01
N PHE A 140 11.33 -10.05 -10.85
CA PHE A 140 12.71 -10.54 -10.66
C PHE A 140 12.99 -11.78 -11.51
N ILE A 141 12.05 -12.73 -11.59
CA ILE A 141 12.17 -13.91 -12.47
C ILE A 141 12.34 -13.48 -13.92
N LYS A 142 11.50 -12.55 -14.40
CA LYS A 142 11.61 -11.97 -15.75
C LYS A 142 12.95 -11.27 -15.99
N SER A 143 13.55 -10.74 -14.92
CA SER A 143 14.88 -10.12 -14.92
C SER A 143 16.04 -11.13 -14.79
N GLY A 144 15.76 -12.43 -14.83
CA GLY A 144 16.77 -13.50 -14.85
C GLY A 144 17.11 -14.12 -13.50
N TRP A 145 16.36 -13.81 -12.45
CA TRP A 145 16.59 -14.37 -11.11
C TRP A 145 16.04 -15.80 -10.98
N VAL A 146 16.74 -16.63 -10.19
CA VAL A 146 16.21 -17.93 -9.76
C VAL A 146 15.03 -17.72 -8.82
N ARG A 147 13.94 -18.46 -9.05
CA ARG A 147 12.67 -18.34 -8.31
C ARG A 147 12.83 -18.22 -6.79
N LYS A 148 13.61 -19.11 -6.17
CA LYS A 148 13.84 -19.07 -4.71
C LYS A 148 14.45 -17.74 -4.24
N LYS A 149 15.48 -17.25 -4.94
CA LYS A 149 16.12 -15.96 -4.64
C LYS A 149 15.16 -14.79 -4.90
N ALA A 150 14.34 -14.87 -5.96
CA ALA A 150 13.34 -13.86 -6.27
C ALA A 150 12.26 -13.74 -5.18
N LEU A 151 11.74 -14.86 -4.67
CA LEU A 151 10.77 -14.91 -3.59
C LEU A 151 11.33 -14.30 -2.29
N GLU A 152 12.53 -14.73 -1.88
CA GLU A 152 13.20 -14.23 -0.66
C GLU A 152 13.48 -12.72 -0.77
N LEU A 153 13.94 -12.26 -1.93
CA LEU A 153 14.22 -10.85 -2.17
C LEU A 153 12.94 -9.99 -2.20
N SER A 154 11.87 -10.47 -2.82
CA SER A 154 10.59 -9.74 -2.91
C SER A 154 10.02 -9.48 -1.52
N THR A 155 9.96 -10.53 -0.69
CA THR A 155 9.55 -10.41 0.72
C THR A 155 10.47 -9.43 1.47
N SER A 156 11.79 -9.55 1.29
CA SER A 156 12.75 -8.68 1.98
C SER A 156 12.60 -7.21 1.59
N ILE A 157 12.36 -6.92 0.31
CA ILE A 157 12.12 -5.56 -0.19
C ILE A 157 10.83 -4.99 0.39
N LEU A 158 9.76 -5.78 0.44
CA LEU A 158 8.50 -5.34 1.04
C LEU A 158 8.66 -5.03 2.53
N CYS A 159 9.36 -5.89 3.29
CA CYS A 159 9.70 -5.62 4.69
C CYS A 159 10.52 -4.34 4.86
N LEU A 160 11.52 -4.12 4.01
CA LEU A 160 12.33 -2.89 4.01
C LEU A 160 11.49 -1.66 3.73
N LEU A 161 10.57 -1.74 2.77
CA LEU A 161 9.71 -0.63 2.38
C LEU A 161 8.75 -0.24 3.50
N GLU A 162 8.00 -1.21 4.03
CA GLU A 162 7.01 -0.96 5.08
C GLU A 162 7.66 -0.52 6.39
N GLY A 163 8.79 -1.15 6.76
CA GLY A 163 9.57 -0.73 7.92
C GLY A 163 10.11 0.69 7.78
N ALA A 164 10.58 1.07 6.59
CA ALA A 164 11.07 2.41 6.33
C ALA A 164 9.95 3.47 6.39
N ILE A 165 8.77 3.18 5.86
CA ILE A 165 7.60 4.07 5.96
C ILE A 165 7.23 4.27 7.43
N LEU A 166 7.14 3.19 8.21
CA LEU A 166 6.81 3.23 9.63
C LEU A 166 7.80 4.09 10.42
N LEU A 167 9.10 3.82 10.31
CA LEU A 167 10.14 4.57 11.02
C LEU A 167 10.18 6.03 10.58
N SER A 168 10.02 6.29 9.29
CA SER A 168 10.07 7.66 8.76
C SER A 168 8.92 8.51 9.27
N ARG A 169 7.71 7.94 9.30
CA ARG A 169 6.55 8.60 9.88
C ARG A 169 6.71 8.89 11.35
N THR A 170 7.19 7.90 12.10
CA THR A 170 7.32 7.97 13.55
C THR A 170 8.32 9.05 13.95
N ASN A 171 9.44 9.13 13.25
CA ASN A 171 10.52 10.07 13.54
C ASN A 171 10.38 11.42 12.82
N ARG A 172 9.40 11.55 11.91
CA ARG A 172 9.27 12.68 10.99
C ARG A 172 10.59 12.98 10.25
N ASP A 173 11.26 11.91 9.82
CA ASP A 173 12.54 11.94 9.12
C ASP A 173 12.49 10.96 7.95
N SER A 174 12.95 11.37 6.78
CA SER A 174 13.05 10.52 5.59
C SER A 174 14.31 9.64 5.55
N GLY A 175 15.22 9.78 6.51
CA GLY A 175 16.43 8.97 6.65
C GLY A 175 16.23 7.45 6.53
N PRO A 176 15.21 6.85 7.18
CA PRO A 176 14.93 5.43 7.05
C PRO A 176 14.62 4.99 5.62
N MET A 177 13.89 5.79 4.83
CA MET A 177 13.65 5.50 3.40
C MET A 177 14.94 5.38 2.60
N ARG A 178 15.88 6.33 2.80
CA ARG A 178 17.17 6.30 2.11
C ARG A 178 18.03 5.12 2.55
N SER A 179 18.03 4.80 3.85
CA SER A 179 18.77 3.66 4.41
C SER A 179 18.26 2.33 3.85
N ALA A 180 16.94 2.14 3.83
CA ALA A 180 16.30 0.95 3.27
C ALA A 180 16.53 0.83 1.75
N ALA A 181 16.45 1.93 1.00
CA ALA A 181 16.76 1.94 -0.43
C ALA A 181 18.19 1.50 -0.74
N ASN A 182 19.17 1.97 0.05
CA ASN A 182 20.57 1.57 -0.08
C ASN A 182 20.75 0.08 0.21
N THR A 183 20.09 -0.43 1.26
CA THR A 183 20.12 -1.85 1.62
C THR A 183 19.49 -2.71 0.52
N ALA A 184 18.32 -2.33 0.01
CA ALA A 184 17.64 -3.02 -1.09
C ALA A 184 18.53 -3.09 -2.33
N LYS A 185 19.21 -1.99 -2.68
CA LYS A 185 20.18 -1.95 -3.79
C LYS A 185 21.32 -2.95 -3.61
N LEU A 186 21.89 -3.05 -2.40
CA LEU A 186 22.96 -4.00 -2.10
C LEU A 186 22.49 -5.46 -2.22
N LEU A 187 21.27 -5.76 -1.75
CA LEU A 187 20.67 -7.09 -1.87
C LEU A 187 20.45 -7.50 -3.33
N ILE A 188 19.94 -6.59 -4.15
CA ILE A 188 19.73 -6.80 -5.59
C ILE A 188 21.09 -7.08 -6.27
N GLN A 189 22.09 -6.23 -6.05
CA GLN A 189 23.42 -6.39 -6.67
C GLN A 189 24.15 -7.66 -6.24
N LYS A 190 23.95 -8.12 -5.00
CA LYS A 190 24.54 -9.39 -4.54
C LYS A 190 23.87 -10.60 -5.19
N GLY A 191 22.55 -10.58 -5.36
CA GLY A 191 21.82 -11.72 -5.91
C GLY A 191 21.82 -11.80 -7.44
N GLU A 192 22.15 -10.73 -8.16
CA GLU A 192 22.44 -10.75 -9.61
C GLU A 192 23.67 -11.60 -9.97
N LYS A 193 24.58 -11.81 -9.02
CA LYS A 193 25.72 -12.71 -9.21
C LYS A 193 25.23 -14.15 -9.04
N LYS A 194 25.26 -14.90 -10.16
CA LYS A 194 24.85 -16.31 -10.26
C LYS A 194 25.42 -17.15 -9.11
#